data_AF-S7U2A1-F1
#
_entry.id   AF-S7U2A1-F1
#
_cell.length_a   1.000
_cell.length_b   1.000
_cell.length_c   1.000
_cell.angle_alpha   90.00
_cell.angle_beta   90.00
_cell.angle_gamma   90.00
#
_symmetry.space_group_name_H-M   'P 1'
#
loop_
_entity.id
_entity.type
_entity.pdbx_description
1 polymer ?
#
loop_
_entity_poly.entity_id
_entity_poly.type
_entity_poly.pdbx_seq_one_letter_code
_entity_poly.pdbx_strand_id
1 'polypeptide(L)'
;MTSSLTPFAFDDSLVRVRTDDAGNPWFVAKDVCNVLDLGNPSQAVSDLEDDEKNTISIADGNRGNPNMLIISESGLYSLVFRSRKPEARRFRKWVTAEVLPELRKTGSYQAGSGPASASLEDLHELVATWAMLAELPRQALLTQIYAQFGLTREEPPAGAVLDAARYVLARNADLLRKGRSVGLKAVRQYEAFTKGEEEEPALVTAFWQQFDLLNAEGGPEGQKPGWLNHSRSPALMAVNLPQFLRASQARGLYVFDAPELRRLLRASTPRKLVESNKAMYSAHTGKALKCWVFYLAPGPCPLMNLSSDTDDARPESQTEEADV
;
A
#
# COMPACT_ATOMS: atom_id res chain seq x y z
N MET A 1 -0.41 -44.67 -6.17
CA MET A 1 -0.79 -43.64 -5.19
C MET A 1 0.46 -42.94 -4.71
N THR A 2 0.68 -41.69 -5.13
CA THR A 2 1.89 -40.91 -4.84
C THR A 2 1.72 -40.15 -3.53
N SER A 3 2.42 -40.63 -2.48
CA SER A 3 2.45 -40.05 -1.14
C SER A 3 3.41 -38.84 -1.05
N SER A 4 3.36 -37.92 -2.01
CA SER A 4 4.28 -36.76 -2.05
C SER A 4 3.53 -35.48 -1.71
N LEU A 5 3.93 -34.82 -0.61
CA LEU A 5 3.53 -33.45 -0.33
C LEU A 5 4.34 -32.47 -1.18
N THR A 6 3.66 -31.54 -1.83
CA THR A 6 4.29 -30.43 -2.56
C THR A 6 4.31 -29.19 -1.65
N PRO A 7 5.47 -28.63 -1.33
CA PRO A 7 5.54 -27.38 -0.57
C PRO A 7 5.16 -26.20 -1.47
N PHE A 8 4.23 -25.37 -1.00
CA PHE A 8 3.86 -24.08 -1.57
C PHE A 8 4.42 -22.96 -0.69
N ALA A 9 5.20 -22.05 -1.28
CA ALA A 9 5.76 -20.91 -0.55
C ALA A 9 4.73 -19.77 -0.49
N PHE A 10 4.36 -19.34 0.71
CA PHE A 10 3.58 -18.14 0.96
C PHE A 10 4.42 -17.18 1.82
N ASP A 11 4.94 -16.14 1.18
CA ASP A 11 5.96 -15.26 1.76
C ASP A 11 7.18 -16.09 2.23
N ASP A 12 7.66 -15.90 3.46
CA ASP A 12 8.75 -16.71 4.06
C ASP A 12 8.27 -18.06 4.63
N SER A 13 6.99 -18.42 4.49
CA SER A 13 6.40 -19.63 5.10
C SER A 13 6.08 -20.72 4.08
N LEU A 14 6.42 -21.96 4.40
CA LEU A 14 6.10 -23.13 3.57
C LEU A 14 4.79 -23.78 4.04
N VAL A 15 3.83 -23.91 3.13
CA VAL A 15 2.58 -24.64 3.32
C VAL A 15 2.66 -25.94 2.53
N ARG A 16 2.63 -27.09 3.21
CA ARG A 16 2.61 -28.39 2.54
C ARG A 16 1.21 -28.70 2.02
N VAL A 17 1.14 -29.14 0.76
CA VAL A 17 -0.10 -29.45 0.05
C VAL A 17 -0.04 -30.87 -0.51
N ARG A 18 -1.14 -31.62 -0.40
CA ARG A 18 -1.35 -32.91 -1.08
C ARG A 18 -2.51 -32.76 -2.04
N THR A 19 -2.37 -33.24 -3.26
CA THR A 19 -3.50 -33.35 -4.19
C THR A 19 -4.13 -34.74 -4.07
N ASP A 20 -5.46 -34.82 -4.04
CA ASP A 20 -6.17 -36.11 -4.09
C ASP A 20 -6.37 -36.63 -5.52
N ASP A 21 -6.96 -37.81 -5.66
CA ASP A 21 -7.17 -38.46 -6.96
C ASP A 21 -8.18 -37.69 -7.86
N ALA A 22 -9.00 -36.82 -7.27
CA ALA A 22 -9.93 -35.95 -7.99
C ALA A 22 -9.30 -34.59 -8.37
N GLY A 23 -8.04 -34.36 -8.01
CA GLY A 23 -7.32 -33.12 -8.29
C GLY A 23 -7.50 -32.03 -7.24
N ASN A 24 -8.20 -32.29 -6.13
CA ASN A 24 -8.44 -31.28 -5.10
C ASN A 24 -7.23 -31.13 -4.17
N PRO A 25 -6.88 -29.89 -3.79
CA PRO A 25 -5.79 -29.65 -2.86
C PRO A 25 -6.23 -29.83 -1.40
N TRP A 26 -5.36 -30.47 -0.63
CA TRP A 26 -5.46 -30.64 0.81
C TRP A 26 -4.23 -30.05 1.49
N PHE A 27 -4.43 -29.18 2.46
CA PHE A 27 -3.39 -28.37 3.09
C PHE A 27 -3.06 -28.91 4.47
N VAL A 28 -1.79 -28.96 4.84
CA VAL A 28 -1.42 -29.32 6.22
C VAL A 28 -1.87 -28.23 7.18
N ALA A 29 -2.81 -28.58 8.08
CA ALA A 29 -3.50 -27.63 8.95
C ALA A 29 -2.53 -26.85 9.84
N LYS A 30 -1.46 -27.50 10.32
CA LYS A 30 -0.43 -26.87 11.15
C LYS A 30 0.27 -25.73 10.42
N ASP A 31 0.61 -25.94 9.16
CA ASP A 31 1.35 -24.95 8.36
C ASP A 31 0.44 -23.74 8.09
N VAL A 32 -0.82 -24.00 7.73
CA VAL A 32 -1.85 -22.96 7.53
C VAL A 32 -2.09 -22.15 8.81
N CYS A 33 -2.22 -22.82 9.96
CA CYS A 33 -2.43 -22.15 11.24
C CYS A 33 -1.25 -21.25 11.61
N ASN A 34 -0.02 -21.67 11.34
CA ASN A 34 1.17 -20.85 11.55
C ASN A 34 1.17 -19.61 10.65
N VAL A 35 0.84 -19.77 9.37
CA VAL A 35 0.73 -18.66 8.41
C VAL A 35 -0.35 -17.66 8.85
N LEU A 36 -1.49 -18.15 9.31
CA LEU A 36 -2.65 -17.35 9.70
C LEU A 36 -2.62 -16.85 11.14
N ASP A 37 -1.58 -17.19 11.92
CA ASP A 37 -1.44 -16.88 13.35
C ASP A 37 -2.66 -17.36 14.16
N LEU A 38 -3.11 -18.57 13.84
CA LEU A 38 -4.21 -19.27 14.51
C LEU A 38 -3.62 -20.25 15.52
N GLY A 39 -3.51 -19.82 16.77
CA GLY A 39 -2.84 -20.51 17.89
C GLY A 39 -2.71 -22.05 17.79
N ASN A 40 -3.63 -22.79 18.42
CA ASN A 40 -3.57 -24.25 18.41
C ASN A 40 -4.27 -24.82 17.17
N PRO A 41 -3.59 -25.57 16.28
CA PRO A 41 -4.20 -26.12 15.08
C PRO A 41 -5.38 -27.05 15.36
N SER A 42 -5.29 -27.91 16.38
CA SER A 42 -6.39 -28.84 16.75
C SER A 42 -7.63 -28.10 17.23
N GLN A 43 -7.46 -26.93 17.85
CA GLN A 43 -8.58 -26.08 18.24
C GLN A 43 -9.08 -25.25 17.06
N ALA A 44 -8.20 -24.78 16.17
CA ALA A 44 -8.59 -23.97 15.02
C ALA A 44 -9.50 -24.75 14.05
N VAL A 45 -9.25 -26.06 13.92
CA VAL A 45 -9.99 -26.97 13.03
C VAL A 45 -11.16 -27.68 13.70
N SER A 46 -11.40 -27.49 15.01
CA SER A 46 -12.47 -28.23 15.72
C SER A 46 -13.85 -27.93 15.13
N ASP A 47 -14.03 -26.67 14.72
CA ASP A 47 -15.30 -26.15 14.19
C ASP A 47 -15.36 -26.25 12.66
N LEU A 48 -14.49 -27.06 12.04
CA LEU A 48 -14.61 -27.42 10.62
C LEU A 48 -15.50 -28.64 10.48
N GLU A 49 -16.23 -28.71 9.37
CA GLU A 49 -17.08 -29.85 9.05
C GLU A 49 -16.24 -31.12 8.75
N ASP A 50 -16.89 -32.28 8.74
CA ASP A 50 -16.18 -33.57 8.61
C ASP A 50 -15.59 -33.80 7.22
N ASP A 51 -16.10 -33.12 6.19
CA ASP A 51 -15.56 -33.09 4.83
C ASP A 51 -14.44 -32.04 4.65
N GLU A 52 -14.33 -31.08 5.57
CA GLU A 52 -13.34 -30.02 5.55
C GLU A 52 -12.01 -30.39 6.22
N LYS A 53 -11.97 -31.51 6.95
CA LYS A 53 -10.79 -31.97 7.69
C LYS A 53 -10.58 -33.47 7.50
N ASN A 54 -9.33 -33.88 7.42
CA ASN A 54 -8.96 -35.30 7.35
C ASN A 54 -7.62 -35.52 8.05
N THR A 55 -7.32 -36.78 8.39
CA THR A 55 -6.05 -37.17 8.99
C THR A 55 -5.35 -38.14 8.06
N ILE A 56 -4.10 -37.83 7.72
CA ILE A 56 -3.28 -38.69 6.85
C ILE A 56 -2.02 -39.10 7.58
N SER A 57 -1.62 -40.36 7.43
CA SER A 57 -0.33 -40.83 7.91
C SER A 57 0.73 -40.51 6.87
N ILE A 58 1.72 -39.70 7.24
CA ILE A 58 2.85 -39.36 6.37
C ILE A 58 4.13 -39.88 6.99
N ALA A 59 4.82 -40.75 6.26
CA ALA A 59 6.10 -41.31 6.67
C ALA A 59 7.26 -40.38 6.28
N ASP A 60 7.31 -39.18 6.87
CA ASP A 60 8.35 -38.17 6.59
C ASP A 60 9.70 -38.45 7.30
N GLY A 61 9.96 -39.69 7.71
CA GLY A 61 11.22 -40.10 8.37
C GLY A 61 11.46 -39.48 9.76
N ASN A 62 10.55 -38.64 10.26
CA ASN A 62 10.68 -37.97 11.56
C ASN A 62 10.09 -38.86 12.69
N ARG A 63 10.82 -38.98 13.80
CA ARG A 63 10.44 -39.84 14.94
C ARG A 63 9.26 -39.21 15.70
N GLY A 64 8.04 -39.74 15.53
CA GLY A 64 6.83 -39.20 16.18
C GLY A 64 5.52 -39.77 15.61
N ASN A 65 4.38 -39.19 16.00
CA ASN A 65 3.07 -39.55 15.44
C ASN A 65 3.04 -39.18 13.94
N PRO A 66 2.91 -40.16 13.02
CA PRO A 66 2.92 -39.89 11.58
C PRO A 66 1.61 -39.25 11.09
N ASN A 67 0.57 -39.22 11.92
CA ASN A 67 -0.72 -38.65 11.58
C ASN A 67 -0.66 -37.12 11.57
N MET A 68 -0.84 -36.55 10.38
CA MET A 68 -0.99 -35.11 10.18
C MET A 68 -2.44 -34.78 9.84
N LEU A 69 -2.92 -33.72 10.47
CA LEU A 69 -4.20 -33.14 10.12
C LEU A 69 -4.05 -32.30 8.85
N ILE A 70 -4.92 -32.57 7.88
CA ILE A 70 -5.07 -31.81 6.65
C ILE A 70 -6.47 -31.21 6.58
N ILE A 71 -6.59 -30.09 5.87
CA ILE A 71 -7.85 -29.41 5.61
C ILE A 71 -8.07 -29.28 4.11
N SER A 72 -9.33 -29.35 3.68
CA SER A 72 -9.69 -29.07 2.29
C SER A 72 -9.58 -27.58 1.98
N GLU A 73 -9.77 -27.22 0.71
CA GLU A 73 -9.86 -25.82 0.31
C GLU A 73 -11.01 -25.06 1.01
N SER A 74 -12.16 -25.71 1.22
CA SER A 74 -13.26 -25.12 2.00
C SER A 74 -12.83 -24.83 3.44
N GLY A 75 -12.20 -25.82 4.09
CA GLY A 75 -11.66 -25.66 5.45
C GLY A 75 -10.60 -24.55 5.54
N LEU A 76 -9.76 -24.40 4.50
CA LEU A 76 -8.80 -23.29 4.40
C LEU A 76 -9.53 -21.94 4.39
N TYR A 77 -10.56 -21.74 3.57
CA TYR A 77 -11.31 -20.49 3.53
C TYR A 77 -12.00 -20.19 4.87
N SER A 78 -12.57 -21.20 5.52
CA SER A 78 -13.12 -21.10 6.87
C SER A 78 -12.09 -20.57 7.87
N LEU A 79 -10.85 -21.06 7.84
CA LEU A 79 -9.77 -20.57 8.70
C LEU A 79 -9.32 -19.15 8.33
N VAL A 80 -9.20 -18.82 7.04
CA VAL A 80 -8.82 -17.48 6.57
C VAL A 80 -9.82 -16.43 7.06
N PHE A 81 -11.12 -16.73 7.00
CA PHE A 81 -12.15 -15.77 7.42
C PHE A 81 -12.18 -15.52 8.93
N ARG A 82 -11.68 -16.48 9.73
CA ARG A 82 -11.51 -16.38 11.19
C ARG A 82 -10.23 -15.62 11.59
N SER A 83 -9.22 -15.59 10.72
CA SER A 83 -7.95 -14.94 11.05
C SER A 83 -8.10 -13.42 11.23
N ARG A 84 -7.31 -12.89 12.17
CA ARG A 84 -7.24 -11.45 12.47
C ARG A 84 -6.10 -10.75 11.74
N LYS A 85 -5.26 -11.49 11.01
CA LYS A 85 -4.12 -10.91 10.27
C LYS A 85 -4.61 -9.93 9.20
N PRO A 86 -3.89 -8.82 8.97
CA PRO A 86 -4.28 -7.84 7.96
C PRO A 86 -4.38 -8.46 6.57
N GLU A 87 -3.49 -9.39 6.22
CA GLU A 87 -3.49 -10.13 4.95
C GLU A 87 -4.80 -10.91 4.76
N ALA A 88 -5.22 -11.67 5.77
CA ALA A 88 -6.45 -12.45 5.75
C ALA A 88 -7.70 -11.56 5.69
N ARG A 89 -7.70 -10.42 6.38
CA ARG A 89 -8.78 -9.43 6.30
C ARG A 89 -8.91 -8.82 4.91
N ARG A 90 -7.78 -8.52 4.25
CA ARG A 90 -7.76 -8.03 2.86
C ARG A 90 -8.34 -9.07 1.91
N PHE A 91 -7.89 -10.32 2.02
CA PHE A 91 -8.42 -11.41 1.22
C PHE A 91 -9.93 -11.57 1.42
N ARG A 92 -10.40 -11.63 2.68
CA ARG A 92 -11.83 -11.71 3.00
C ARG A 92 -12.60 -10.54 2.40
N LYS A 93 -12.10 -9.30 2.51
CA LYS A 93 -12.74 -8.12 1.94
C LYS A 93 -12.82 -8.20 0.42
N TRP A 94 -11.73 -8.58 -0.24
CA TRP A 94 -11.68 -8.75 -1.69
C TRP A 94 -12.67 -9.83 -2.16
N VAL A 95 -12.67 -11.01 -1.55
CA VAL A 95 -13.63 -12.08 -1.89
C VAL A 95 -15.07 -11.61 -1.71
N THR A 96 -15.39 -10.94 -0.60
CA THR A 96 -16.77 -10.56 -0.26
C THR A 96 -17.28 -9.31 -0.98
N ALA A 97 -16.39 -8.38 -1.34
CA ALA A 97 -16.77 -7.11 -1.97
C ALA A 97 -16.61 -7.11 -3.50
N GLU A 98 -15.73 -7.95 -4.05
CA GLU A 98 -15.43 -7.99 -5.48
C GLU A 98 -15.80 -9.35 -6.09
N VAL A 99 -15.13 -10.42 -5.67
CA VAL A 99 -15.24 -11.74 -6.30
C VAL A 99 -16.67 -12.28 -6.25
N LEU A 100 -17.27 -12.37 -5.05
CA LEU A 100 -18.61 -12.92 -4.88
C LEU A 100 -19.69 -12.05 -5.53
N PRO A 101 -19.67 -10.70 -5.40
CA PRO A 101 -20.61 -9.85 -6.12
C PRO A 101 -20.48 -9.97 -7.64
N GLU A 102 -19.28 -10.12 -8.17
CA GLU A 102 -19.07 -10.32 -9.61
C GLU A 102 -19.63 -11.67 -10.04
N LEU A 103 -19.21 -12.78 -9.41
CA LEU A 103 -19.73 -14.12 -9.67
C LEU A 103 -21.27 -14.16 -9.63
N ARG A 104 -21.89 -13.49 -8.65
CA ARG A 104 -23.35 -13.40 -8.55
C ARG A 104 -23.98 -12.64 -9.72
N LYS A 105 -23.34 -11.60 -10.23
CA LYS A 105 -23.87 -10.75 -11.31
C LYS A 105 -23.64 -11.35 -12.70
N THR A 106 -22.46 -11.91 -12.94
CA THR A 106 -21.99 -12.31 -14.27
C THR A 106 -21.95 -13.82 -14.46
N GLY A 107 -22.05 -14.60 -13.38
CA GLY A 107 -21.88 -16.06 -13.40
C GLY A 107 -20.43 -16.51 -13.60
N SER A 108 -19.47 -15.59 -13.69
CA SER A 108 -18.05 -15.91 -13.87
C SER A 108 -17.17 -14.82 -13.26
N TYR A 109 -16.03 -15.21 -12.71
CA TYR A 109 -15.01 -14.28 -12.27
C TYR A 109 -13.87 -14.34 -13.29
N GLN A 110 -13.64 -13.24 -14.01
CA GLN A 110 -12.45 -13.14 -14.84
C GLN A 110 -11.34 -12.59 -13.95
N ALA A 111 -10.30 -13.40 -13.70
CA ALA A 111 -9.08 -12.93 -13.07
C ALA A 111 -8.43 -11.88 -14.00
N GLY A 112 -8.84 -10.62 -13.82
CA GLY A 112 -8.59 -9.51 -14.75
C GLY A 112 -9.57 -8.34 -14.65
N SER A 113 -10.69 -8.48 -13.92
CA SER A 113 -11.69 -7.41 -13.70
C SER A 113 -11.44 -6.53 -12.47
N GLY A 114 -10.45 -6.86 -11.63
CA GLY A 114 -9.81 -5.95 -10.66
C GLY A 114 -8.51 -5.35 -11.23
N PRO A 115 -7.98 -4.22 -10.70
CA PRO A 115 -6.91 -3.47 -11.34
C PRO A 115 -5.55 -4.16 -11.19
N ALA A 116 -5.28 -5.20 -11.99
CA ALA A 116 -3.94 -5.80 -12.13
C ALA A 116 -3.85 -6.75 -13.34
N SER A 117 -3.93 -6.22 -14.56
CA SER A 117 -3.38 -6.90 -15.74
C SER A 117 -1.94 -6.42 -15.94
N ALA A 118 -0.95 -7.32 -15.84
CA ALA A 118 0.41 -7.00 -16.29
C ALA A 118 0.50 -7.18 -17.81
N SER A 119 0.94 -6.16 -18.51
CA SER A 119 1.19 -6.23 -19.95
C SER A 119 2.57 -6.81 -20.26
N LEU A 120 2.80 -7.24 -21.51
CA LEU A 120 4.13 -7.66 -21.96
C LEU A 120 5.14 -6.50 -21.87
N GLU A 121 4.67 -5.26 -22.01
CA GLU A 121 5.48 -4.06 -21.86
C GLU A 121 5.98 -3.91 -20.42
N ASP A 122 5.10 -4.07 -19.42
CA ASP A 122 5.47 -4.04 -18.01
C ASP A 122 6.52 -5.11 -17.67
N LEU A 123 6.33 -6.33 -18.17
CA LEU A 123 7.31 -7.41 -18.00
C LEU A 123 8.65 -7.06 -18.64
N HIS A 124 8.65 -6.45 -19.82
CA HIS A 124 9.87 -6.05 -20.52
C HIS A 124 10.63 -4.94 -19.81
N GLU A 125 9.94 -4.03 -19.12
CA GLU A 125 10.54 -3.00 -18.29
C GLU A 125 11.17 -3.58 -17.01
N LEU A 126 10.48 -4.53 -16.36
CA LEU A 126 11.02 -5.25 -15.21
C LEU A 126 12.30 -6.02 -15.57
N VAL A 127 12.28 -6.73 -16.69
CA VAL A 127 13.46 -7.46 -17.18
C VAL A 127 14.58 -6.50 -17.61
N ALA A 128 14.26 -5.34 -18.20
CA ALA A 128 15.26 -4.32 -18.53
C ALA A 128 15.95 -3.78 -17.27
N THR A 129 15.18 -3.51 -16.22
CA THR A 129 15.68 -3.01 -14.94
C THR A 129 16.58 -4.05 -14.27
N TRP A 130 16.15 -5.32 -14.26
CA TRP A 130 16.98 -6.42 -13.76
C TRP A 130 18.27 -6.56 -14.56
N ALA A 131 18.18 -6.58 -15.89
CA ALA A 131 19.34 -6.70 -16.78
C ALA A 131 20.38 -5.60 -16.51
N MET A 132 19.92 -4.35 -16.34
CA MET A 132 20.77 -3.22 -16.00
C MET A 132 21.46 -3.41 -14.64
N LEU A 133 20.69 -3.75 -13.60
CA LEU A 133 21.21 -3.87 -12.23
C LEU A 133 22.13 -5.09 -12.02
N ALA A 134 21.94 -6.13 -12.82
CA ALA A 134 22.76 -7.34 -12.79
C ALA A 134 23.90 -7.31 -13.82
N GLU A 135 24.03 -6.23 -14.61
CA GLU A 135 24.98 -6.12 -15.72
C GLU A 135 24.89 -7.30 -16.72
N LEU A 136 23.67 -7.78 -16.97
CA LEU A 136 23.38 -8.89 -17.86
C LEU A 136 22.79 -8.42 -19.19
N PRO A 137 22.99 -9.16 -20.29
CA PRO A 137 22.36 -8.83 -21.57
C PRO A 137 20.83 -9.03 -21.48
N ARG A 138 20.09 -7.92 -21.57
CA ARG A 138 18.61 -7.88 -21.52
C ARG A 138 17.95 -8.94 -22.40
N GLN A 139 18.47 -9.11 -23.63
CA GLN A 139 17.89 -10.05 -24.59
C GLN A 139 17.99 -11.51 -24.13
N ALA A 140 19.08 -11.89 -23.47
CA ALA A 140 19.24 -13.26 -22.98
C ALA A 140 18.26 -13.55 -21.83
N LEU A 141 18.06 -12.59 -20.93
CA LEU A 141 17.06 -12.68 -19.85
C LEU A 141 15.64 -12.76 -20.40
N LEU A 142 15.30 -11.96 -21.41
CA LEU A 142 13.99 -12.03 -22.07
C LEU A 142 13.78 -13.42 -22.70
N THR A 143 14.76 -13.94 -23.45
CA THR A 143 14.66 -15.28 -24.05
C THR A 143 14.45 -16.35 -22.98
N GLN A 144 15.17 -16.27 -21.87
CA GLN A 144 15.02 -17.21 -20.76
C GLN A 144 13.62 -17.14 -20.12
N ILE A 145 13.13 -15.93 -19.81
CA ILE A 145 11.81 -15.73 -19.20
C ILE A 145 10.70 -16.18 -20.15
N TYR A 146 10.81 -15.87 -21.44
CA TYR A 146 9.86 -16.33 -22.44
C TYR A 146 9.80 -17.85 -22.54
N ALA A 147 10.96 -18.51 -22.58
CA ALA A 147 11.03 -19.96 -22.62
C ALA A 147 10.49 -20.61 -21.33
N GLN A 148 10.80 -20.03 -20.17
CA GLN A 148 10.38 -20.55 -18.87
C GLN A 148 8.87 -20.48 -18.65
N PHE A 149 8.22 -19.42 -19.11
CA PHE A 149 6.79 -19.17 -18.91
C PHE A 149 5.94 -19.42 -20.16
N GLY A 150 6.53 -19.96 -21.22
CA GLY A 150 5.83 -20.26 -22.48
C GLY A 150 5.22 -19.01 -23.14
N LEU A 151 5.87 -17.86 -23.01
CA LEU A 151 5.33 -16.60 -23.54
C LEU A 151 5.55 -16.50 -25.05
N THR A 152 4.57 -15.95 -25.76
CA THR A 152 4.71 -15.54 -27.14
C THR A 152 4.48 -14.04 -27.27
N ARG A 153 4.92 -13.42 -28.38
CA ARG A 153 4.70 -11.99 -28.63
C ARG A 153 3.29 -11.66 -29.09
N GLU A 154 2.58 -12.63 -29.65
CA GLU A 154 1.28 -12.41 -30.29
C GLU A 154 0.13 -12.72 -29.33
N GLU A 155 0.20 -13.84 -28.62
CA GLU A 155 -0.83 -14.24 -27.65
C GLU A 155 -0.19 -15.04 -26.51
N PRO A 156 0.19 -14.39 -25.40
CA PRO A 156 0.67 -15.10 -24.22
C PRO A 156 -0.50 -15.84 -23.55
N PRO A 157 -0.25 -17.01 -22.94
CA PRO A 157 -1.28 -17.71 -22.15
C PRO A 157 -1.85 -16.80 -21.05
N ALA A 158 -3.15 -16.95 -20.75
CA ALA A 158 -3.82 -16.15 -19.72
C ALA A 158 -3.08 -16.25 -18.38
N GLY A 159 -2.72 -15.10 -17.80
CA GLY A 159 -2.01 -15.03 -16.52
C GLY A 159 -0.49 -15.26 -16.58
N ALA A 160 0.05 -15.84 -17.67
CA ALA A 160 1.48 -16.17 -17.76
C ALA A 160 2.40 -14.94 -17.71
N VAL A 161 1.95 -13.80 -18.25
CA VAL A 161 2.68 -12.52 -18.16
C VAL A 161 2.78 -12.05 -16.72
N LEU A 162 1.69 -12.19 -15.96
CA LEU A 162 1.65 -11.82 -14.55
C LEU A 162 2.52 -12.76 -13.69
N ASP A 163 2.53 -14.06 -14.00
CA ASP A 163 3.42 -15.04 -13.34
C ASP A 163 4.89 -14.75 -13.62
N ALA A 164 5.23 -14.45 -14.87
CA ALA A 164 6.59 -14.06 -15.26
C ALA A 164 7.02 -12.77 -14.56
N ALA A 165 6.14 -11.77 -14.47
CA ALA A 165 6.42 -10.52 -13.76
C ALA A 165 6.68 -10.78 -12.27
N ARG A 166 5.81 -11.54 -11.61
CA ARG A 166 5.99 -11.95 -10.20
C ARG A 166 7.32 -12.65 -9.98
N TYR A 167 7.70 -13.57 -10.86
CA TYR A 167 8.97 -14.28 -10.79
C TYR A 167 10.17 -13.33 -10.87
N VAL A 168 10.20 -12.44 -11.87
CA VAL A 168 11.30 -11.46 -12.04
C VAL A 168 11.44 -10.59 -10.79
N LEU A 169 10.34 -10.17 -10.19
CA LEU A 169 10.33 -9.32 -9.01
C LEU A 169 10.80 -10.06 -7.75
N ALA A 170 10.31 -11.28 -7.54
CA ALA A 170 10.70 -12.10 -6.39
C ALA A 170 12.19 -12.46 -6.44
N ARG A 171 12.70 -12.86 -7.61
CA ARG A 171 14.10 -13.29 -7.77
C ARG A 171 15.10 -12.13 -7.61
N ASN A 172 14.65 -10.90 -7.87
CA ASN A 172 15.53 -9.73 -7.93
C ASN A 172 15.20 -8.68 -6.87
N ALA A 173 14.39 -9.03 -5.87
CA ALA A 173 13.97 -8.12 -4.83
C ALA A 173 15.14 -7.36 -4.17
N ASP A 174 16.27 -8.05 -3.92
CA ASP A 174 17.45 -7.42 -3.32
C ASP A 174 18.23 -6.51 -4.28
N LEU A 175 18.34 -6.87 -5.56
CA LEU A 175 18.99 -6.05 -6.57
C LEU A 175 18.17 -4.79 -6.87
N LEU A 176 16.85 -4.95 -6.99
CA LEU A 176 15.89 -3.84 -7.15
C LEU A 176 15.91 -2.90 -5.94
N ARG A 177 16.04 -3.43 -4.73
CA ARG A 177 16.24 -2.62 -3.50
C ARG A 177 17.57 -1.87 -3.47
N LYS A 178 18.63 -2.38 -4.11
CA LYS A 178 19.96 -1.75 -4.18
C LYS A 178 20.04 -0.68 -5.29
N GLY A 179 19.27 -0.84 -6.37
CA GLY A 179 19.19 0.07 -7.52
C GLY A 179 18.36 1.36 -7.35
N ARG A 180 18.01 1.74 -6.11
CA ARG A 180 17.03 2.81 -5.75
C ARG A 180 17.22 4.20 -6.37
N SER A 181 18.30 4.48 -7.11
CA SER A 181 18.54 5.80 -7.70
C SER A 181 18.21 5.92 -9.19
N VAL A 182 17.99 4.84 -9.95
CA VAL A 182 17.72 4.93 -11.40
C VAL A 182 16.62 3.94 -11.81
N GLY A 183 15.38 4.40 -11.91
CA GLY A 183 14.20 3.58 -12.24
C GLY A 183 12.93 3.96 -11.48
N LEU A 184 12.86 5.20 -10.99
CA LEU A 184 11.91 5.72 -10.02
C LEU A 184 10.44 5.79 -10.51
N LYS A 185 10.10 5.31 -11.72
CA LYS A 185 8.70 5.24 -12.21
C LYS A 185 8.14 3.82 -12.12
N ALA A 186 8.81 2.83 -12.70
CA ALA A 186 8.38 1.42 -12.64
C ALA A 186 8.50 0.83 -11.23
N VAL A 187 9.58 1.15 -10.49
CA VAL A 187 9.72 0.75 -9.09
C VAL A 187 8.71 1.48 -8.21
N ARG A 188 8.33 2.73 -8.50
CA ARG A 188 7.26 3.42 -7.77
C ARG A 188 5.88 2.83 -8.05
N GLN A 189 5.58 2.47 -9.30
CA GLN A 189 4.34 1.78 -9.67
C GLN A 189 4.25 0.40 -8.99
N TYR A 190 5.36 -0.34 -8.91
CA TYR A 190 5.39 -1.65 -8.25
C TYR A 190 5.49 -1.57 -6.70
N GLU A 191 6.17 -0.58 -6.14
CA GLU A 191 6.20 -0.32 -4.70
C GLU A 191 4.85 0.21 -4.19
N ALA A 192 4.11 0.98 -5.00
CA ALA A 192 2.71 1.36 -4.75
C ALA A 192 1.72 0.19 -4.91
N PHE A 193 2.13 -0.85 -5.64
CA PHE A 193 1.35 -2.07 -5.87
C PHE A 193 1.60 -3.15 -4.80
N THR A 194 2.82 -3.28 -4.26
CA THR A 194 3.22 -4.35 -3.32
C THR A 194 3.20 -3.94 -1.86
N LYS A 195 3.59 -2.72 -1.54
CA LYS A 195 2.94 -2.05 -0.42
C LYS A 195 1.70 -1.49 -1.04
N GLY A 196 0.54 -2.06 -0.73
CA GLY A 196 -0.69 -1.34 -1.03
C GLY A 196 -0.45 0.11 -0.63
N GLU A 197 -0.85 1.05 -1.49
CA GLU A 197 -1.18 2.36 -0.95
C GLU A 197 -1.96 2.04 0.34
N GLU A 198 -1.39 2.38 1.51
CA GLU A 198 -2.26 2.79 2.59
C GLU A 198 -2.91 4.03 2.00
N GLU A 199 -3.96 3.78 1.21
CA GLU A 199 -4.83 4.78 0.64
C GLU A 199 -5.14 5.64 1.86
N GLU A 200 -4.58 6.85 1.86
CA GLU A 200 -4.55 7.65 3.06
C GLU A 200 -5.99 7.68 3.56
N PRO A 201 -6.26 7.20 4.80
CA PRO A 201 -7.63 6.95 5.22
C PRO A 201 -8.47 8.17 4.87
N ALA A 202 -9.63 8.00 4.23
CA ALA A 202 -10.38 9.14 3.67
C ALA A 202 -10.57 10.30 4.68
N LEU A 203 -10.65 9.97 5.98
CA LEU A 203 -10.65 10.91 7.09
C LEU A 203 -9.39 11.80 7.18
N VAL A 204 -8.20 11.23 6.98
CA VAL A 204 -6.92 11.95 6.97
C VAL A 204 -6.77 12.80 5.72
N THR A 205 -7.18 12.29 4.55
CA THR A 205 -7.22 13.09 3.33
C THR A 205 -8.18 14.29 3.47
N ALA A 206 -9.39 14.06 3.99
CA ALA A 206 -10.36 15.11 4.27
C ALA A 206 -9.81 16.13 5.30
N PHE A 207 -9.10 15.66 6.33
CA PHE A 207 -8.41 16.52 7.29
C PHE A 207 -7.40 17.44 6.60
N TRP A 208 -6.55 16.92 5.72
CA TRP A 208 -5.53 17.72 5.05
C TRP A 208 -6.10 18.70 4.03
N GLN A 209 -7.10 18.29 3.25
CA GLN A 209 -7.82 19.18 2.34
C GLN A 209 -8.48 20.34 3.10
N GLN A 210 -9.15 20.02 4.20
CA GLN A 210 -9.80 21.02 5.04
C GLN A 210 -8.80 21.92 5.76
N PHE A 211 -7.67 21.37 6.21
CA PHE A 211 -6.59 22.16 6.79
C PHE A 211 -6.03 23.13 5.76
N ASP A 212 -5.72 22.67 4.54
CA ASP A 212 -5.16 23.52 3.50
C ASP A 212 -6.12 24.61 3.05
N LEU A 213 -7.41 24.29 2.92
CA LEU A 213 -8.47 25.27 2.63
C LEU A 213 -8.53 26.34 3.72
N LEU A 214 -8.66 25.93 4.99
CA LEU A 214 -8.74 26.86 6.12
C LEU A 214 -7.48 27.70 6.30
N ASN A 215 -6.33 27.13 5.96
CA ASN A 215 -5.04 27.76 6.09
C ASN A 215 -4.72 28.68 4.90
N ALA A 216 -5.30 28.46 3.73
CA ALA A 216 -5.27 29.39 2.61
C ALA A 216 -6.18 30.61 2.86
N GLU A 217 -7.28 30.40 3.58
CA GLU A 217 -8.19 31.46 4.02
C GLU A 217 -7.65 32.23 5.24
N GLY A 218 -8.16 33.44 5.43
CA GLY A 218 -7.97 34.17 6.68
C GLY A 218 -8.69 33.50 7.84
N GLY A 219 -8.18 33.68 9.06
CA GLY A 219 -8.82 33.14 10.25
C GLY A 219 -10.09 33.90 10.65
N PRO A 220 -10.96 33.29 11.47
CA PRO A 220 -12.26 33.87 11.85
C PRO A 220 -12.15 35.18 12.64
N GLU A 221 -10.98 35.51 13.19
CA GLU A 221 -10.72 36.77 13.90
C GLU A 221 -9.81 37.71 13.09
N GLY A 222 -9.82 37.58 11.75
CA GLY A 222 -9.04 38.42 10.85
C GLY A 222 -7.56 38.01 10.72
N GLN A 223 -7.20 36.78 11.11
CA GLN A 223 -5.84 36.28 10.91
C GLN A 223 -5.51 36.13 9.42
N LYS A 224 -4.25 36.32 9.03
CA LYS A 224 -3.77 36.15 7.64
C LYS A 224 -3.72 34.67 7.21
N PRO A 225 -3.65 34.36 5.91
CA PRO A 225 -3.34 33.02 5.43
C PRO A 225 -2.10 32.44 6.13
N GLY A 226 -2.14 31.14 6.42
CA GLY A 226 -1.12 30.42 7.17
C GLY A 226 -1.40 30.30 8.67
N TRP A 227 -2.46 30.94 9.19
CA TRP A 227 -2.75 31.07 10.63
C TRP A 227 -2.93 29.76 11.42
N LEU A 228 -3.18 28.63 10.76
CA LEU A 228 -3.27 27.32 11.41
C LEU A 228 -1.92 26.59 11.51
N ASN A 229 -0.88 27.06 10.80
CA ASN A 229 0.46 26.47 10.88
C ASN A 229 1.32 27.20 11.92
N HIS A 230 1.44 26.64 13.13
CA HIS A 230 2.22 27.24 14.20
C HIS A 230 3.75 27.06 14.09
N SER A 231 4.24 26.41 13.04
CA SER A 231 5.67 26.22 12.81
C SER A 231 6.29 27.51 12.30
N ARG A 232 7.48 27.85 12.83
CA ARG A 232 8.34 28.91 12.25
C ARG A 232 9.26 28.38 11.15
N SER A 233 9.40 27.05 11.05
CA SER A 233 10.26 26.42 10.05
C SER A 233 9.49 26.23 8.75
N PRO A 234 10.05 26.65 7.60
CA PRO A 234 9.41 26.47 6.29
C PRO A 234 9.35 25.00 5.86
N ALA A 235 10.12 24.11 6.50
CA ALA A 235 10.12 22.67 6.22
C ALA A 235 9.09 21.89 7.06
N LEU A 236 8.46 22.53 8.05
CA LEU A 236 7.60 21.86 9.03
C LEU A 236 6.22 22.53 9.11
N MET A 237 5.24 21.71 9.44
CA MET A 237 3.88 22.13 9.76
C MET A 237 3.55 21.75 11.19
N ALA A 238 3.08 22.70 12.00
CA ALA A 238 2.69 22.43 13.38
C ALA A 238 1.20 22.75 13.58
N VAL A 239 0.39 21.70 13.73
CA VAL A 239 -1.06 21.81 13.81
C VAL A 239 -1.53 21.67 15.26
N ASN A 240 -2.25 22.67 15.77
CA ASN A 240 -3.00 22.52 17.01
C ASN A 240 -4.38 21.92 16.70
N LEU A 241 -4.55 20.61 16.95
CA LEU A 241 -5.80 19.90 16.60
C LEU A 241 -7.07 20.54 17.21
N PRO A 242 -7.10 20.95 18.50
CA PRO A 242 -8.29 21.61 19.05
C PRO A 242 -8.66 22.92 18.34
N GLN A 243 -7.67 23.72 17.94
CA GLN A 243 -7.91 24.94 17.17
C GLN A 243 -8.45 24.62 15.78
N PHE A 244 -7.85 23.66 15.07
CA PHE A 244 -8.34 23.21 13.77
C PHE A 244 -9.78 22.71 13.83
N LEU A 245 -10.13 21.89 14.83
CA LEU A 245 -11.49 21.35 14.97
C LEU A 245 -12.52 22.45 15.24
N ARG A 246 -12.19 23.44 16.09
CA ARG A 246 -13.04 24.63 16.29
C ARG A 246 -13.21 25.45 15.01
N ALA A 247 -12.13 25.66 14.27
CA ALA A 247 -12.14 26.41 13.01
C ALA A 247 -13.01 25.73 11.94
N SER A 248 -12.90 24.40 11.87
CA SER A 248 -13.70 23.53 11.02
C SER A 248 -15.20 23.62 11.34
N GLN A 249 -15.54 23.48 12.61
CA GLN A 249 -16.92 23.56 13.09
C GLN A 249 -17.53 24.95 12.85
N ALA A 250 -16.78 26.02 13.08
CA ALA A 250 -17.26 27.39 12.89
C ALA A 250 -17.63 27.70 11.43
N ARG A 251 -17.06 26.99 10.46
CA ARG A 251 -17.36 27.12 9.03
C ARG A 251 -18.36 26.08 8.50
N GLY A 252 -18.93 25.26 9.39
CA GLY A 252 -19.86 24.19 8.99
C GLY A 252 -19.20 23.10 8.15
N LEU A 253 -17.87 22.97 8.22
CA LEU A 253 -17.12 21.91 7.53
C LEU A 253 -17.23 20.59 8.29
N TYR A 254 -16.71 19.52 7.70
CA TYR A 254 -16.75 18.19 8.27
C TYR A 254 -16.19 18.19 9.71
N VAL A 255 -16.94 17.56 10.62
CA VAL A 255 -16.58 17.43 12.04
C VAL A 255 -15.94 16.06 12.27
N PHE A 256 -14.66 16.07 12.66
CA PHE A 256 -13.89 14.86 12.87
C PHE A 256 -14.11 14.30 14.27
N ASP A 257 -14.16 12.96 14.38
CA ASP A 257 -14.00 12.28 15.67
C ASP A 257 -12.54 12.40 16.14
N ALA A 258 -12.32 13.12 17.23
CA ALA A 258 -10.97 13.52 17.65
C ALA A 258 -10.05 12.35 18.10
N PRO A 259 -10.54 11.29 18.77
CA PRO A 259 -9.76 10.09 19.04
C PRO A 259 -9.36 9.35 17.76
N GLU A 260 -10.30 9.12 16.84
CA GLU A 260 -10.04 8.39 15.60
C GLU A 260 -9.09 9.17 14.67
N LEU A 261 -9.29 10.49 14.53
CA LEU A 261 -8.39 11.36 13.78
C LEU A 261 -6.96 11.29 14.33
N ARG A 262 -6.79 11.34 15.66
CA ARG A 262 -5.47 11.22 16.30
C ARG A 262 -4.83 9.85 16.05
N ARG A 263 -5.62 8.78 15.98
CA ARG A 263 -5.12 7.43 15.68
C ARG A 263 -4.61 7.37 14.24
N LEU A 264 -5.40 7.86 13.29
CA LEU A 264 -5.11 7.78 11.86
C LEU A 264 -3.99 8.73 11.42
N LEU A 265 -3.88 9.93 12.01
CA LEU A 265 -2.82 10.89 11.67
C LEU A 265 -1.40 10.38 11.95
N ARG A 266 -1.25 9.37 12.82
CA ARG A 266 0.07 8.74 13.08
C ARG A 266 0.60 7.99 11.85
N ALA A 267 -0.28 7.56 10.96
CA ALA A 267 0.05 6.83 9.74
C ALA A 267 0.00 7.72 8.48
N SER A 268 -0.10 9.05 8.60
CA SER A 268 -0.17 9.93 7.43
C SER A 268 1.12 9.83 6.58
N THR A 269 0.92 9.48 5.32
CA THR A 269 1.95 9.25 4.29
C THR A 269 2.40 10.53 3.57
N PRO A 270 1.51 11.41 3.05
CA PRO A 270 1.91 12.64 2.36
C PRO A 270 2.56 13.65 3.31
N ARG A 271 2.12 13.71 4.57
CA ARG A 271 2.69 14.56 5.62
C ARG A 271 3.11 13.68 6.79
N LYS A 272 4.34 13.17 6.73
CA LYS A 272 4.88 12.30 7.77
C LYS A 272 4.93 13.02 9.12
N LEU A 273 4.38 12.38 10.14
CA LEU A 273 4.42 12.86 11.52
C LEU A 273 5.87 12.85 12.02
N VAL A 274 6.33 14.00 12.49
CA VAL A 274 7.60 14.15 13.22
C VAL A 274 7.38 13.85 14.69
N GLU A 275 6.37 14.51 15.29
CA GLU A 275 6.13 14.42 16.73
C GLU A 275 4.68 14.77 17.07
N SER A 276 4.04 14.02 17.97
CA SER A 276 2.67 14.29 18.44
C SER A 276 2.67 15.00 19.80
N ASN A 277 1.79 15.99 19.99
CA ASN A 277 1.62 16.75 21.23
C ASN A 277 2.88 17.50 21.72
N LYS A 278 3.76 17.89 20.80
CA LYS A 278 4.95 18.70 21.11
C LYS A 278 4.54 20.06 21.67
N ALA A 279 5.06 20.42 22.83
CA ALA A 279 4.90 21.77 23.36
C ALA A 279 5.81 22.74 22.59
N MET A 280 5.23 23.78 21.99
CA MET A 280 5.99 24.78 21.25
C MET A 280 5.29 26.14 21.25
N TYR A 281 6.08 27.21 21.08
CA TYR A 281 5.53 28.56 20.95
C TYR A 281 4.99 28.79 19.54
N SER A 282 3.72 29.18 19.46
CA SER A 282 3.03 29.50 18.21
C SER A 282 3.75 30.59 17.42
N ALA A 283 3.94 30.38 16.12
CA ALA A 283 4.46 31.39 15.20
C ALA A 283 3.58 32.66 15.12
N HIS A 284 2.27 32.53 15.38
CA HIS A 284 1.32 33.64 15.20
C HIS A 284 0.88 34.29 16.49
N THR A 285 0.72 33.51 17.57
CA THR A 285 0.16 34.03 18.83
C THR A 285 1.20 34.24 19.92
N GLY A 286 2.42 33.70 19.76
CA GLY A 286 3.46 33.72 20.79
C GLY A 286 3.15 32.90 22.04
N LYS A 287 1.98 32.23 22.11
CA LYS A 287 1.58 31.36 23.23
C LYS A 287 2.14 29.96 23.07
N ALA A 288 2.39 29.28 24.19
CA ALA A 288 2.75 27.87 24.19
C ALA A 288 1.52 27.01 23.85
N LEU A 289 1.63 26.19 22.81
CA LEU A 289 0.58 25.27 22.34
C LEU A 289 1.14 23.86 22.27
N LYS A 290 0.26 22.86 22.44
CA LYS A 290 0.56 21.47 22.09
C LYS A 290 0.20 21.24 20.63
N CYS A 291 1.18 20.92 19.81
CA CYS A 291 1.02 20.76 18.37
C CYS A 291 1.40 19.35 17.93
N TRP A 292 0.78 18.91 16.84
CA TRP A 292 1.22 17.78 16.06
C TRP A 292 2.07 18.32 14.92
N VAL A 293 3.32 17.86 14.85
CA VAL A 293 4.34 18.38 13.94
C VAL A 293 4.56 17.41 12.81
N PHE A 294 4.50 17.89 11.58
CA PHE A 294 4.61 17.11 10.36
C PHE A 294 5.65 17.76 9.42
N TYR A 295 6.22 16.97 8.52
CA TYR A 295 6.97 17.52 7.39
C TYR A 295 6.03 18.18 6.38
N LEU A 296 6.45 19.32 5.82
CA LEU A 296 5.77 19.92 4.68
C LEU A 296 6.07 19.07 3.42
N ALA A 297 5.03 18.58 2.74
CA ALA A 297 5.20 17.73 1.57
C ALA A 297 5.86 18.52 0.41
N PRO A 298 6.82 17.95 -0.34
CA PRO A 298 7.34 18.57 -1.56
C PRO A 298 6.33 18.37 -2.71
N GLY A 299 5.50 19.38 -2.97
CA GLY A 299 4.53 19.41 -4.07
C GLY A 299 3.95 20.81 -4.26
N PRO A 300 3.53 21.20 -5.47
CA PRO A 300 3.36 22.61 -5.83
C PRO A 300 2.20 23.24 -5.07
N CYS A 301 2.45 24.42 -4.50
CA CYS A 301 1.39 25.27 -3.94
C CYS A 301 0.33 25.52 -5.01
N PRO A 302 -0.93 25.09 -4.82
CA PRO A 302 -2.00 25.42 -5.75
C PRO A 302 -2.53 26.81 -5.44
N LEU A 303 -1.68 27.83 -5.38
CA LEU A 303 -2.05 29.26 -5.27
C LEU A 303 -0.88 30.16 -5.71
N MET A 304 -0.38 29.97 -6.93
CA MET A 304 0.29 31.03 -7.69
C MET A 304 -0.11 30.91 -9.15
N ASN A 305 -1.37 31.26 -9.41
CA ASN A 305 -1.82 31.76 -10.70
C ASN A 305 -3.07 32.59 -10.39
N LEU A 306 -2.86 33.80 -9.90
CA LEU A 306 -3.80 34.92 -9.98
C LEU A 306 -3.03 36.20 -9.67
N SER A 307 -3.03 37.08 -10.68
CA SER A 307 -2.69 38.50 -10.70
C SER A 307 -1.27 38.93 -10.33
N SER A 308 -0.46 39.19 -11.36
CA SER A 308 0.36 40.40 -11.41
C SER A 308 0.26 41.02 -12.82
N ASP A 309 -0.96 41.36 -13.23
CA ASP A 309 -1.18 42.53 -14.08
C ASP A 309 -1.75 43.60 -13.16
N THR A 310 -0.90 44.54 -12.78
CA THR A 310 -1.28 45.94 -12.57
C THR A 310 -0.01 46.75 -12.74
N ASP A 311 -0.04 47.55 -13.79
CA ASP A 311 0.80 48.71 -14.04
C ASP A 311 1.15 49.45 -12.74
N ASP A 312 2.42 49.80 -12.59
CA ASP A 312 2.73 51.14 -12.11
C ASP A 312 3.98 51.65 -12.84
N ALA A 313 3.71 52.42 -13.90
CA ALA A 313 4.68 53.22 -14.59
C ALA A 313 5.21 54.30 -13.64
N ARG A 314 6.54 54.39 -13.49
CA ARG A 314 7.20 55.56 -12.91
C ARG A 314 8.12 56.18 -13.95
N PRO A 315 7.94 57.47 -14.30
CA PRO A 315 8.83 58.14 -15.24
C PRO A 315 10.06 58.74 -14.54
N GLU A 316 11.12 58.83 -15.34
CA GLU A 316 12.19 59.85 -15.39
C GLU A 316 12.95 60.28 -14.13
N SER A 317 14.28 60.19 -14.21
CA SER A 317 15.11 61.40 -14.17
C SER A 317 16.52 61.09 -14.69
N GLN A 318 16.84 61.63 -15.87
CA GLN A 318 18.19 61.86 -16.33
C GLN A 318 18.80 62.98 -15.46
N THR A 319 20.00 62.79 -14.93
CA THR A 319 20.87 63.88 -14.48
C THR A 319 22.00 64.00 -15.49
N GLU A 320 21.85 65.00 -16.34
CA GLU A 320 22.89 65.64 -17.13
C GLU A 320 23.54 66.69 -16.21
N GLU A 321 24.82 66.54 -15.89
CA GLU A 321 25.65 67.62 -15.31
C GLU A 321 26.80 67.85 -16.31
N ALA A 322 26.83 69.06 -16.86
CA ALA A 322 27.94 69.58 -17.68
C ALA A 322 28.41 70.93 -17.10
N ASP A 323 29.74 71.02 -16.95
CA ASP A 323 30.63 72.17 -16.94
C ASP A 323 30.38 73.37 -16.01
N VAL A 324 31.33 73.57 -15.07
CA VAL A 324 32.26 74.73 -15.00
C VAL A 324 33.62 74.27 -14.48
#